data_AF-A0A2W6E2P6-F1
#
_entry.id   AF-A0A2W6E2P6-F1
#
_cell.length_a   1.000
_cell.length_b   1.000
_cell.length_c   1.000
_cell.angle_alpha   90.00
_cell.angle_beta   90.00
_cell.angle_gamma   90.00
#
_symmetry.space_group_name_H-M   'P 1'
#
loop_
_entity.id
_entity.type
_entity.pdbx_description
1 polymer ?
#
loop_
_entity_poly.entity_id
_entity_poly.type
_entity_poly.pdbx_seq_one_letter_code
_entity_poly.pdbx_strand_id
1 'polypeptide(L)' 'MCMAAIIETYCPDCADLKAFEQPPCVDGHGADCPEWLCLSCGTALLIGVPVEPSMRSAFGSRAA' A
#
# COMPACT_ATOMS: atom_id res chain seq x y z
N MET A 1 -3.34 -7.44 -23.08
CA MET A 1 -4.37 -6.82 -22.22
C MET A 1 -3.98 -7.06 -20.77
N CYS A 2 -3.56 -6.02 -20.06
CA CYS A 2 -3.36 -6.07 -18.62
C CYS A 2 -4.75 -5.96 -17.98
N MET A 3 -5.29 -7.04 -17.41
CA MET A 3 -6.54 -6.98 -16.66
C MET A 3 -6.25 -6.21 -15.37
N ALA A 4 -6.64 -4.93 -15.34
CA ALA A 4 -6.57 -4.13 -14.12
C ALA A 4 -7.47 -4.78 -13.06
N ALA A 5 -6.88 -5.17 -11.93
CA ALA A 5 -7.63 -5.62 -10.77
C ALA A 5 -8.27 -4.41 -10.09
N ILE A 6 -9.54 -4.54 -9.66
CA ILE A 6 -10.28 -3.50 -8.94
C ILE A 6 -10.68 -4.02 -7.57
N ILE A 7 -10.43 -3.22 -6.53
CA ILE A 7 -10.88 -3.47 -5.15
C ILE A 7 -11.62 -2.26 -4.59
N GLU A 8 -12.45 -2.47 -3.57
CA GLU A 8 -13.09 -1.37 -2.82
C GLU A 8 -12.49 -1.29 -1.43
N THR A 9 -11.98 -0.12 -1.04
CA THR A 9 -11.38 0.11 0.27
C THR A 9 -11.48 1.58 0.68
N TYR A 10 -11.15 1.89 1.93
CA TYR A 10 -11.20 3.25 2.46
C TYR A 10 -10.03 4.09 1.94
N CYS A 11 -10.35 5.22 1.32
CA CYS A 11 -9.37 6.22 0.92
C CYS A 11 -9.23 7.29 2.02
N PRO A 12 -8.03 7.52 2.58
CA PRO A 12 -7.82 8.50 3.63
C PRO A 12 -8.04 9.95 3.15
N ASP A 13 -7.77 10.25 1.89
CA ASP A 13 -7.91 11.61 1.35
C ASP A 13 -9.35 11.93 0.92
N CYS A 14 -10.10 10.94 0.40
CA CYS A 14 -11.54 11.10 0.16
C CYS A 14 -12.38 10.97 1.43
N ALA A 15 -11.80 10.39 2.49
CA ALA A 15 -12.46 10.02 3.73
C ALA A 15 -13.70 9.11 3.55
N ASP A 16 -13.66 8.21 2.56
CA ASP A 16 -14.79 7.35 2.17
C ASP A 16 -14.30 6.07 1.47
N LEU A 17 -15.19 5.09 1.31
CA LEU A 17 -14.94 3.91 0.48
C LEU A 17 -14.87 4.33 -1.00
N LYS A 18 -13.81 3.88 -1.67
CA LYS A 18 -13.56 4.15 -3.09
C LYS A 18 -13.06 2.88 -3.79
N ALA A 19 -13.25 2.85 -5.10
CA ALA A 19 -12.64 1.85 -5.96
C ALA A 19 -11.17 2.21 -6.22
N PHE A 20 -10.31 1.20 -6.17
CA PHE A 20 -8.89 1.31 -6.44
C PHE A 20 -8.50 0.36 -7.55
N GLU A 21 -7.57 0.78 -8.40
CA GLU A 21 -6.96 -0.06 -9.44
C GLU A 21 -5.47 -0.29 -9.19
N GLN A 22 -4.96 -1.41 -9.67
CA GLN A 22 -3.53 -1.69 -9.68
C GLN A 22 -2.94 -1.22 -11.03
N PRO A 23 -2.12 -0.14 -11.05
CA PRO A 23 -1.50 0.32 -12.28
C PRO A 23 -0.47 -0.69 -12.80
N PRO A 24 -0.09 -0.61 -14.10
CA PRO A 24 1.03 -1.37 -14.62
C PRO A 24 2.30 -1.11 -13.81
N CYS A 25 2.77 -2.13 -13.09
CA CYS A 25 3.96 -2.04 -12.26
C CYS A 25 5.22 -2.25 -13.11
N VAL A 26 6.09 -1.24 -13.17
CA VAL A 26 7.39 -1.30 -13.88
C VAL A 26 8.39 -2.19 -13.15
N ASP A 27 8.27 -2.31 -11.84
CA ASP A 27 9.17 -3.11 -11.00
C ASP A 27 8.97 -4.62 -11.16
N GLY A 28 8.00 -5.05 -11.98
CA GLY A 28 7.84 -6.44 -12.38
C GLY A 28 7.06 -7.32 -11.40
N HIS A 29 6.37 -6.73 -10.42
CA HIS A 29 5.55 -7.46 -9.46
C HIS A 29 4.26 -8.06 -10.04
N GLY A 30 3.88 -7.68 -11.27
CA GLY A 30 2.73 -8.24 -11.96
C GLY A 30 1.43 -8.06 -11.16
N ALA A 31 0.75 -9.17 -10.87
CA ALA A 31 -0.50 -9.19 -10.10
C ALA A 31 -0.30 -9.02 -8.59
N ASP A 32 0.91 -9.27 -8.07
CA ASP A 32 1.25 -9.14 -6.65
C ASP A 32 1.79 -7.74 -6.29
N CYS A 33 1.65 -6.76 -7.19
CA CYS A 33 2.06 -5.39 -6.90
C CYS A 33 1.24 -4.84 -5.73
N PRO A 34 1.88 -4.34 -4.66
CA PRO A 34 1.15 -3.81 -3.52
C PRO A 34 0.55 -2.43 -3.77
N GLU A 35 0.83 -1.80 -4.92
CA GLU A 35 0.41 -0.43 -5.22
C GLU A 35 -1.02 -0.39 -5.77
N TRP A 36 -1.88 0.36 -5.09
CA TRP A 36 -3.28 0.55 -5.46
C TRP A 36 -3.60 2.04 -5.55
N LEU A 37 -4.15 2.50 -6.67
CA LEU A 37 -4.52 3.90 -6.91
C LEU A 37 -6.03 4.12 -6.80
N CYS A 38 -6.43 5.10 -5.99
CA CYS A 38 -7.83 5.51 -5.90
C CYS A 38 -8.29 6.08 -7.23
N LEU A 39 -9.32 5.49 -7.82
CA LEU A 39 -9.86 5.94 -9.12
C LEU A 39 -10.53 7.32 -9.04
N SER A 40 -10.82 7.83 -7.85
CA SER A 40 -11.48 9.13 -7.66
C SER A 40 -10.51 10.30 -7.44
N CYS A 41 -9.43 10.09 -6.69
CA CYS A 41 -8.49 11.18 -6.33
C CYS A 41 -7.03 10.90 -6.68
N GLY A 42 -6.68 9.66 -7.05
CA GLY A 42 -5.30 9.27 -7.37
C GLY A 42 -4.41 8.92 -6.18
N THR A 43 -4.92 8.94 -4.94
CA THR A 43 -4.16 8.51 -3.76
C THR A 43 -3.69 7.06 -3.90
N ALA A 44 -2.41 6.82 -3.64
CA ALA A 44 -1.81 5.49 -3.67
C ALA A 44 -1.79 4.86 -2.27
N LEU A 45 -2.18 3.59 -2.16
CA LEU A 45 -2.07 2.77 -0.96
C LEU A 45 -1.22 1.54 -1.22
N LEU A 46 -0.46 1.11 -0.21
CA LEU A 46 0.24 -0.17 -0.21
C LEU A 46 -0.59 -1.22 0.53
N ILE A 47 -1.09 -2.22 -0.19
CA ILE A 47 -1.97 -3.27 0.35
C ILE A 47 -1.34 -4.63 0.07
N GLY A 48 -1.42 -5.54 1.04
CA GLY A 48 -0.84 -6.88 0.93
C GLY A 48 0.66 -6.97 1.28
N VAL A 49 1.27 -5.86 1.71
CA VAL A 49 2.64 -5.88 2.24
C VAL A 49 2.66 -6.40 3.69
N PRO A 50 3.55 -7.35 4.03
CA PRO A 50 3.74 -7.74 5.42
C PRO A 50 4.28 -6.55 6.21
N VAL A 51 3.64 -6.25 7.34
CA VAL A 51 4.11 -5.24 8.27
C VAL A 51 5.17 -5.86 9.17
N GLU A 52 6.43 -5.61 8.88
CA GLU A 52 7.50 -6.01 9.79
C GLU A 52 7.37 -5.20 11.08
N PRO A 53 7.27 -5.85 12.26
CA PRO A 53 7.23 -5.13 13.52
C PRO A 53 8.56 -4.39 13.66
N SER A 54 8.50 -3.06 13.60
CA SER A 54 9.67 -2.21 13.73
C SER A 54 10.32 -2.50 15.07
N MET A 55 11.50 -3.13 15.07
CA MET A 55 12.26 -3.34 16.29
C MET A 55 12.62 -1.96 16.83
N ARG A 56 11.85 -1.50 17.83
CA ARG A 56 12.14 -0.28 18.58
C ARG A 56 13.54 -0.45 19.13
N SER A 57 14.51 0.23 18.52
CA SER A 57 15.90 0.14 18.92
C SER A 57 16.00 0.55 20.38
N ALA A 58 16.28 -0.42 21.25
CA ALA A 58 16.65 -0.20 22.64
C ALA A 58 18.08 0.36 22.68
N PHE A 59 18.26 1.60 22.19
CA PHE A 59 19.51 2.31 22.37
C PHE A 59 19.43 3.13 23.67
N GLY A 60 19.78 2.51 24.79
CA GLY A 60 19.93 3.14 26.12
C GLY A 60 19.53 2.16 27.24
N SER A 61 20.36 1.80 28.22
CA SER A 61 21.58 2.40 28.76
C SER A 61 22.48 1.30 29.34
N ARG A 62 23.78 1.32 29.04
CA ARG A 62 24.77 0.64 29.90
C ARG A 62 24.95 1.53 31.13
N ALA A 63 24.34 1.16 32.25
CA ALA A 63 24.69 1.72 33.56
C ALA A 63 26.03 1.11 34.00
N ALA A 64 26.96 1.98 34.41
CA ALA A 64 28.27 1.67 34.93
C ALA A 64 28.20 1.15 36.38
#